data_AF-A0A3D1APQ9-F1
#
_entry.id   AF-A0A3D1APQ9-F1
#
_cell.length_a   1.000
_cell.length_b   1.000
_cell.length_c   1.000
_cell.angle_alpha   90.00
_cell.angle_beta   90.00
_cell.angle_gamma   90.00
#
_symmetry.space_group_name_H-M   'P 1'
#
loop_
_entity.id
_entity.type
_entity.pdbx_description
1 polymer ?
#
loop_
_entity_poly.entity_id
_entity_poly.type
_entity_poly.pdbx_seq_one_letter_code
_entity_poly.pdbx_strand_id
1 'polypeptide(L)'
;MMTGCDYPSLDPQVAYPVQVLREHGIDTFESCQGGDGHCFKYPVIRFFGDKTEGYKAFDILAKHGFIVCHLQRYWSITNNEIGAPHWQLELSEFGQPIPS
;
A
#
# COMPACT_ATOMS: atom_id res chain seq x y z
N MET A 1 -21.99 -0.46 12.87
CA MET A 1 -21.13 0.70 13.21
C MET A 1 -19.92 0.15 13.94
N MET A 2 -18.74 0.15 13.33
CA MET A 2 -17.49 -0.10 14.05
C MET A 2 -16.82 1.26 14.27
N THR A 3 -16.74 1.64 15.53
CA THR A 3 -16.14 2.88 16.02
C THR A 3 -14.63 2.70 16.14
N GLY A 4 -13.88 3.65 15.55
CA GLY A 4 -12.56 4.09 15.99
C GLY A 4 -11.52 3.00 16.27
N CYS A 5 -10.75 2.64 15.25
CA CYS A 5 -9.43 2.06 15.47
C CYS A 5 -8.42 3.20 15.36
N ASP A 6 -7.73 3.51 16.47
CA ASP A 6 -6.69 4.53 16.60
C ASP A 6 -5.47 4.20 15.73
N TYR A 7 -5.61 4.32 14.41
CA TYR A 7 -4.44 4.40 13.53
C TYR A 7 -3.88 5.82 13.64
N PRO A 8 -2.58 6.01 13.95
CA PRO A 8 -1.95 7.32 13.83
C PRO A 8 -2.28 7.86 12.44
N SER A 9 -2.69 9.13 12.38
CA SER A 9 -3.35 9.74 11.23
C SER A 9 -2.69 9.36 9.90
N LEU A 10 -3.26 8.37 9.21
CA LEU A 10 -2.84 8.05 7.86
C LEU A 10 -3.13 9.26 6.98
N ASP A 11 -2.20 9.56 6.07
CA ASP A 11 -2.44 10.64 5.13
C ASP A 11 -3.72 10.36 4.32
N PRO A 12 -4.57 11.37 4.06
CA PRO A 12 -5.90 11.16 3.47
C PRO A 12 -5.90 10.36 2.16
N GLN A 13 -4.87 10.52 1.32
CA GLN A 13 -4.77 9.85 0.02
C GLN A 13 -4.44 8.35 0.11
N VAL A 14 -3.88 7.90 1.23
CA VAL A 14 -3.57 6.47 1.45
C VAL A 14 -4.42 5.81 2.52
N ALA A 15 -5.16 6.60 3.31
CA ALA A 15 -6.01 6.07 4.37
C ALA A 15 -6.98 5.00 3.88
N TYR A 16 -7.71 5.27 2.79
CA TYR A 16 -8.69 4.34 2.25
C TYR A 16 -8.07 3.06 1.64
N PRO A 17 -7.08 3.12 0.72
CA PRO A 17 -6.46 1.91 0.20
C PRO A 17 -5.74 1.09 1.29
N VAL A 18 -5.12 1.73 2.29
CA VAL A 18 -4.53 1.01 3.45
C VAL A 18 -5.60 0.29 4.26
N GLN A 19 -6.74 0.95 4.52
CA GLN A 19 -7.87 0.33 5.22
C GLN A 19 -8.38 -0.90 4.44
N VAL A 20 -8.64 -0.74 3.15
CA VAL A 20 -9.12 -1.83 2.28
C VAL A 20 -8.18 -3.03 2.31
N LEU A 21 -6.87 -2.80 2.21
CA LEU A 21 -5.87 -3.86 2.27
C LEU A 21 -5.88 -4.59 3.61
N ARG A 22 -5.91 -3.84 4.72
CA ARG A 22 -5.94 -4.41 6.08
C ARG A 22 -7.20 -5.22 6.36
N GLU A 23 -8.37 -4.73 5.90
CA GLU A 23 -9.64 -5.45 6.01
C GLU A 23 -9.64 -6.79 5.27
N HIS A 24 -8.78 -6.95 4.26
CA HIS A 24 -8.58 -8.18 3.49
C HIS A 24 -7.35 -9.00 3.95
N GLY A 25 -6.81 -8.68 5.13
CA GLY A 25 -5.73 -9.42 5.77
C GLY A 25 -4.34 -9.17 5.19
N ILE A 26 -4.11 -8.00 4.57
CA ILE A 26 -2.77 -7.55 4.15
C ILE A 26 -2.14 -6.75 5.29
N ASP A 27 -0.96 -7.18 5.76
CA ASP A 27 -0.24 -6.53 6.86
C ASP A 27 0.66 -5.40 6.35
N THR A 28 0.18 -4.16 6.43
CA THR A 28 0.87 -2.95 5.94
C THR A 28 1.68 -2.28 7.05
N PHE A 29 2.92 -1.88 6.75
CA PHE A 29 3.83 -1.27 7.75
C PHE A 29 4.29 0.15 7.41
N GLU A 30 4.19 0.59 6.15
CA GLU A 30 4.55 1.95 5.75
C GLU A 30 3.65 2.40 4.61
N SER A 31 3.31 3.69 4.60
CA SER A 31 2.57 4.32 3.51
C SER A 31 2.99 5.77 3.34
N CYS A 32 2.93 6.29 2.12
CA CYS A 32 3.19 7.68 1.80
C CYS A 32 2.11 8.18 0.83
N GLN A 33 1.50 9.34 1.09
CA GLN A 33 0.55 9.91 0.13
C GLN A 33 1.17 10.31 -1.21
N GLY A 34 2.47 10.62 -1.23
CA GLY A 34 3.13 11.21 -2.39
C GLY A 34 2.72 12.66 -2.66
N GLY A 35 3.27 13.24 -3.73
CA GLY A 35 3.04 14.64 -4.11
C GLY A 35 4.14 15.60 -3.63
N ASP A 36 3.90 16.90 -3.77
CA ASP A 36 4.91 17.92 -3.49
C ASP A 36 5.40 17.87 -2.02
N GLY A 37 6.72 17.78 -1.84
CA GLY A 37 7.34 17.65 -0.51
C GLY A 37 7.45 16.22 0.02
N HIS A 38 6.99 15.21 -0.73
CA HIS A 38 7.13 13.79 -0.39
C HIS A 38 8.27 13.10 -1.15
N CYS A 39 8.80 12.01 -0.60
CA CYS A 39 9.83 11.19 -1.26
C CYS A 39 9.36 10.51 -2.55
N PHE A 40 8.04 10.38 -2.72
CA PHE A 40 7.43 9.72 -3.87
C PHE A 40 6.49 10.69 -4.59
N LYS A 41 6.48 10.60 -5.92
CA LYS A 41 5.55 11.38 -6.74
C LYS A 41 4.09 10.92 -6.58
N TYR A 42 3.89 9.64 -6.29
CA TYR A 42 2.58 8.99 -6.24
C TYR A 42 2.36 8.29 -4.89
N PRO A 43 1.10 7.97 -4.51
CA PRO A 43 0.83 7.24 -3.28
C PRO A 43 1.49 5.85 -3.26
N VAL A 44 2.18 5.53 -2.16
CA VAL A 44 2.93 4.28 -1.98
C VAL A 44 2.45 3.55 -0.73
N ILE A 45 2.31 2.23 -0.81
CA ILE A 45 2.00 1.36 0.33
C ILE A 45 2.98 0.19 0.34
N ARG A 46 3.56 -0.09 1.51
CA ARG A 46 4.45 -1.23 1.76
C ARG A 46 3.85 -2.20 2.77
N PHE A 47 4.04 -3.48 2.51
CA PHE A 47 3.41 -4.56 3.28
C PHE A 47 4.24 -5.84 3.27
N PHE A 48 4.00 -6.67 4.28
CA PHE A 48 4.59 -8.00 4.40
C PHE A 48 3.82 -9.01 3.57
N GLY A 49 4.43 -10.16 3.29
CA GLY A 49 3.71 -11.28 2.69
C GLY A 49 4.60 -12.27 1.96
N ASP A 50 3.98 -13.35 1.51
CA ASP A 50 4.67 -14.39 0.75
C ASP A 50 4.88 -14.01 -0.72
N LYS A 51 5.18 -14.98 -1.58
CA LYS A 51 5.39 -14.75 -3.02
C LYS A 51 4.13 -14.30 -3.77
N THR A 52 2.95 -14.45 -3.17
CA THR A 52 1.65 -14.18 -3.79
C THR A 52 0.97 -12.92 -3.26
N GLU A 53 1.39 -12.42 -2.09
CA GLU A 53 0.71 -11.31 -1.41
C GLU A 53 0.58 -10.05 -2.28
N GLY A 54 1.58 -9.73 -3.09
CA GLY A 54 1.52 -8.62 -4.03
C GLY A 54 0.39 -8.71 -5.04
N TYR A 55 0.14 -9.91 -5.59
CA TYR A 55 -0.95 -10.14 -6.54
C TYR A 55 -2.32 -10.06 -5.86
N LYS A 56 -2.40 -10.55 -4.61
CA LYS A 56 -3.61 -10.43 -3.80
C LYS A 56 -3.93 -8.96 -3.52
N ALA A 57 -2.95 -8.16 -3.10
CA ALA A 57 -3.10 -6.73 -2.88
C ALA A 57 -3.54 -6.00 -4.16
N PHE A 58 -2.93 -6.33 -5.31
CA PHE A 58 -3.32 -5.79 -6.60
C PHE A 58 -4.79 -6.09 -6.95
N ASP A 59 -5.22 -7.35 -6.84
CA ASP A 59 -6.59 -7.77 -7.15
C ASP A 59 -7.62 -7.09 -6.24
N ILE A 60 -7.33 -7.00 -4.93
CA ILE A 60 -8.19 -6.30 -3.96
C ILE A 60 -8.37 -4.84 -4.37
N LEU A 61 -7.28 -4.12 -4.64
CA LEU A 61 -7.33 -2.70 -4.98
C LEU A 61 -8.02 -2.44 -6.32
N ALA A 62 -7.75 -3.26 -7.33
CA ALA A 62 -8.41 -3.15 -8.63
C ALA A 62 -9.93 -3.33 -8.50
N LYS A 63 -10.39 -4.29 -7.68
CA LYS A 63 -11.82 -4.51 -7.38
C LYS A 63 -12.48 -3.34 -6.64
N HIS A 64 -11.69 -2.54 -5.93
CA HIS A 64 -12.15 -1.33 -5.24
C HIS A 64 -11.96 -0.06 -6.10
N GLY A 65 -11.63 -0.21 -7.38
CA GLY A 65 -11.56 0.90 -8.32
C GLY A 65 -10.27 1.71 -8.26
N PHE A 66 -9.22 1.22 -7.58
CA PHE A 66 -7.92 1.87 -7.59
C PHE A 66 -7.08 1.43 -8.81
N ILE A 67 -6.28 2.35 -9.33
CA ILE A 67 -5.31 2.05 -10.39
C ILE A 67 -3.93 1.85 -9.74
N VAL A 68 -3.45 0.61 -9.74
CA VAL A 68 -2.06 0.29 -9.37
C VAL A 68 -1.18 0.47 -10.61
N CYS A 69 -0.21 1.39 -10.54
CA CYS A 69 0.69 1.69 -11.65
C CYS A 69 2.06 1.01 -11.52
N HIS A 70 2.43 0.59 -10.31
CA HIS A 70 3.67 -0.12 -10.05
C HIS A 70 3.47 -1.14 -8.91
N LEU A 71 4.02 -2.35 -9.09
CA LEU A 71 4.05 -3.40 -8.08
C LEU A 71 5.43 -4.03 -8.11
N GLN A 72 6.10 -4.07 -6.96
CA GLN A 72 7.42 -4.68 -6.84
C GLN A 72 7.56 -5.48 -5.56
N ARG A 73 8.39 -6.52 -5.64
CA ARG A 73 8.89 -7.27 -4.50
C ARG A 73 10.37 -6.99 -4.35
N TYR A 74 10.80 -6.62 -3.15
CA TYR A 74 12.19 -6.25 -2.87
C TYR A 74 12.70 -6.90 -1.58
N TRP A 75 14.02 -6.94 -1.44
CA TRP A 75 14.70 -7.45 -0.25
C TRP A 75 15.59 -6.36 0.33
N SER A 76 15.49 -6.17 1.64
CA SER A 76 16.43 -5.33 2.36
C SER A 76 17.77 -6.07 2.47
N ILE A 77 18.86 -5.39 2.12
CA ILE A 77 20.22 -5.90 2.30
C ILE A 77 20.88 -5.07 3.39
N THR A 78 21.35 -5.71 4.46
CA THR A 78 22.06 -5.04 5.56
C THR A 78 23.28 -5.89 5.92
N ASN A 79 24.46 -5.28 6.00
CA ASN A 79 25.72 -5.99 6.23
C ASN A 79 25.97 -7.18 5.27
N ASN A 80 25.55 -7.03 4.00
CA ASN A 80 25.62 -8.08 2.96
C ASN A 80 24.76 -9.33 3.28
N GLU A 81 23.81 -9.22 4.20
CA GLU A 81 22.80 -10.23 4.50
C GLU A 81 21.45 -9.85 3.91
N ILE A 82 20.75 -10.84 3.34
CA ILE A 82 19.44 -10.67 2.73
C ILE A 82 18.37 -10.87 3.81
N GLY A 83 17.57 -9.84 4.07
CA GLY A 83 16.42 -9.90 4.98
C GLY A 83 15.19 -10.57 4.36
N ALA A 84 14.07 -10.53 5.10
CA ALA A 84 12.79 -10.98 4.57
C ALA A 84 12.36 -10.10 3.36
N PRO A 85 11.65 -10.67 2.37
CA PRO A 85 11.10 -9.89 1.29
C PRO A 85 9.95 -9.00 1.78
N HIS A 86 9.80 -7.85 1.12
CA HIS A 86 8.67 -6.96 1.28
C HIS A 86 8.03 -6.66 -0.07
N TRP A 87 6.78 -6.21 -0.02
CA TRP A 87 6.08 -5.71 -1.18
C TRP A 87 5.92 -4.20 -1.10
N GLN A 88 5.98 -3.54 -2.25
CA GLN A 88 5.63 -2.15 -2.44
C GLN A 88 4.67 -2.06 -3.64
N LEU A 89 3.60 -1.29 -3.47
CA LEU A 89 2.74 -0.88 -4.57
C LEU A 89 2.64 0.64 -4.64
N GLU A 90 2.42 1.14 -5.84
CA GLU A 90 2.18 2.56 -6.11
C GLU A 90 0.84 2.71 -6.84
N LEU A 91 0.05 3.70 -6.42
CA LEU A 91 -1.22 4.05 -7.02
C LEU A 91 -1.05 5.22 -8.00
N SER A 92 -1.90 5.36 -9.01
CA SER A 92 -1.96 6.62 -9.78
C SER A 92 -2.50 7.77 -8.92
N GLU A 93 -2.35 9.01 -9.38
CA GLU A 93 -2.51 10.33 -8.69
C GLU A 93 -3.73 10.55 -7.78
N PHE A 94 -4.67 9.62 -7.66
CA PHE A 94 -5.90 9.88 -6.94
C PHE A 94 -6.09 9.12 -5.64
N GLY A 95 -5.41 7.99 -5.37
CA GLY A 95 -5.57 7.27 -4.08
C GLY A 95 -7.02 7.04 -3.64
N GLN A 96 -7.97 7.20 -4.56
CA GLN A 96 -9.41 7.24 -4.43
C GLN A 96 -9.95 6.37 -5.57
N PRO A 97 -11.09 5.70 -5.37
CA PRO A 97 -11.70 4.92 -6.44
C PRO A 97 -12.02 5.78 -7.66
N ILE A 98 -11.90 5.20 -8.85
CA ILE A 98 -12.49 5.79 -10.05
C ILE A 98 -14.03 5.80 -9.85
N PRO A 99 -14.71 6.95 -10.03
CA PRO A 99 -16.17 6.97 -10.02
C PRO A 99 -16.71 6.08 -11.14
N SER A 100 -17.74 5.28 -10.82
CA SER A 100 -18.45 4.40 -11.76
C SER A 100 -19.08 5.14 -12.93
#